data_AF-A0AAD1W4S7-F1
#
_entry.id   AF-A0AAD1W4S7-F1
#
_cell.length_a   1.000
_cell.length_b   1.000
_cell.length_c   1.000
_cell.angle_alpha   90.00
_cell.angle_beta   90.00
_cell.angle_gamma   90.00
#
_symmetry.space_group_name_H-M   'P 1'
#
loop_
_entity.id
_entity.type
_entity.pdbx_description
1 polymer ?
#
loop_
_entity_poly.entity_id
_entity_poly.type
_entity_poly.pdbx_seq_one_letter_code
_entity_poly.pdbx_strand_id
1 'polypeptide(L)'
;MTIKTIKYQPRNHLMQIILILILSFLERQKKRTRINDQSNPLHGLFGFVVPLDLIGAFNNRWTYGFAFGSIANTIIVLFDEGFLPAGVPGWAKGFVILAGALEVGLCYFPIFACLTTANKIVGPIIGFLYTLFWLSVTVADIVICPHETAKRQYEKIISHWPSILCFLFLLYRFVYTFICRNKPGEGGYKDQNLILQAHQAEHVRRLLRKPVEKHKSWFERNIYTWDPCFKFPNRIIGTTVLALFCLYILITQEFNGLKMIIQMLKSIHTETFRQFIQDFANAIHGVWYFATILSSLTTVSYIFHILACYR
;
A
#
# COMPACT_ATOMS: atom_id res chain seq x y z
N MET A 1 -14.85 16.04 8.48
CA MET A 1 -14.33 17.29 7.91
C MET A 1 -13.32 16.94 6.80
N THR A 2 -13.80 16.25 5.77
CA THR A 2 -12.99 15.59 4.71
C THR A 2 -13.33 16.13 3.32
N ILE A 3 -14.38 16.94 3.20
CA ILE A 3 -14.83 17.57 1.95
C ILE A 3 -13.82 18.61 1.43
N LYS A 4 -12.95 19.16 2.29
CA LYS A 4 -11.94 20.16 1.90
C LYS A 4 -10.71 19.57 1.20
N THR A 5 -10.34 18.31 1.44
CA THR A 5 -9.26 17.66 0.68
C THR A 5 -9.69 17.40 -0.77
N ILE A 6 -10.99 17.15 -1.01
CA ILE A 6 -11.56 17.04 -2.37
C ILE A 6 -11.59 18.41 -3.09
N LYS A 7 -11.66 19.53 -2.38
CA LYS A 7 -11.57 20.86 -3.02
C LYS A 7 -10.16 21.18 -3.57
N TYR A 8 -9.13 20.43 -3.15
CA TYR A 8 -7.78 20.44 -3.75
C TYR A 8 -7.61 19.40 -4.89
N GLN A 9 -8.55 18.45 -5.03
CA GLN A 9 -8.56 17.41 -6.07
C GLN A 9 -8.64 17.95 -7.52
N PRO A 10 -9.48 18.96 -7.88
CA PRO A 10 -9.62 19.38 -9.27
C PRO A 10 -8.34 20.01 -9.85
N ARG A 11 -7.40 20.48 -9.00
CA ARG A 11 -6.13 21.09 -9.45
C ARG A 11 -5.01 20.06 -9.67
N ASN A 12 -5.14 18.84 -9.13
CA ASN A 12 -4.13 17.78 -9.22
C ASN A 12 -4.34 16.82 -10.39
N HIS A 13 -5.54 16.73 -10.97
CA HIS A 13 -5.78 15.88 -12.15
C HIS A 13 -4.94 16.26 -13.36
N LEU A 14 -4.68 17.56 -13.54
CA LEU A 14 -3.88 18.06 -14.65
C LEU A 14 -2.42 17.58 -14.53
N MET A 15 -1.86 17.57 -13.31
CA MET A 15 -0.54 17.01 -13.04
C MET A 15 -0.47 15.50 -13.25
N GLN A 16 -1.53 14.76 -12.88
CA GLN A 16 -1.60 13.31 -13.07
C GLN A 16 -1.67 12.93 -14.55
N ILE A 17 -2.53 13.61 -15.32
CA ILE A 17 -2.65 13.42 -16.76
C ILE A 17 -1.32 13.72 -17.43
N ILE A 18 -0.65 14.83 -17.08
CA ILE A 18 0.68 15.16 -17.58
C ILE A 18 1.70 14.06 -17.22
N LEU A 19 1.73 13.57 -15.97
CA LEU A 19 2.68 12.51 -15.58
C LEU A 19 2.43 11.20 -16.34
N ILE A 20 1.18 10.79 -16.51
CA ILE A 20 0.82 9.57 -17.26
C ILE A 20 1.24 9.72 -18.73
N LEU A 21 1.02 10.90 -19.32
CA LEU A 21 1.38 11.21 -20.70
C LEU A 21 2.90 11.24 -20.89
N ILE A 22 3.64 11.84 -19.95
CA ILE A 22 5.11 11.83 -19.91
C ILE A 22 5.64 10.39 -19.78
N LEU A 23 5.09 9.58 -18.86
CA LEU A 23 5.49 8.20 -18.67
C LEU A 23 5.19 7.34 -19.92
N SER A 24 4.03 7.54 -20.55
CA SER A 24 3.69 6.85 -21.79
C SER A 24 4.59 7.25 -22.96
N PHE A 25 4.99 8.54 -23.03
CA PHE A 25 5.95 9.01 -24.02
C PHE A 25 7.37 8.46 -23.79
N LEU A 26 7.82 8.43 -22.53
CA LEU A 26 9.13 7.88 -22.13
C LEU A 26 9.23 6.38 -22.43
N GLU A 27 8.16 5.62 -22.25
CA GLU A 27 8.15 4.19 -22.63
C GLU A 27 8.10 3.97 -24.13
N ARG A 28 7.36 4.80 -24.87
CA ARG A 28 7.34 4.74 -26.34
C ARG A 28 8.74 4.89 -26.92
N GLN A 29 9.55 5.80 -26.39
CA GLN A 29 10.94 5.97 -26.84
C GLN A 29 11.79 4.72 -26.62
N LYS A 30 11.59 4.01 -25.51
CA LYS A 30 12.36 2.79 -25.19
C LYS A 30 11.89 1.56 -25.98
N LYS A 31 10.58 1.43 -26.23
CA LYS A 31 10.03 0.34 -27.05
C LYS A 31 10.47 0.47 -28.51
N ARG A 32 10.58 1.70 -29.03
CA ARG A 32 11.13 1.98 -30.36
C ARG A 32 12.62 1.67 -30.48
N THR A 33 13.39 1.79 -29.40
CA THR A 33 14.82 1.39 -29.37
C THR A 33 15.02 -0.12 -29.17
N ARG A 34 14.03 -0.84 -28.62
CA ARG A 34 14.10 -2.30 -28.39
C ARG A 34 13.47 -3.12 -29.52
N ILE A 35 12.52 -2.57 -30.24
CA ILE A 35 11.85 -3.18 -31.41
C ILE A 35 12.35 -2.45 -32.66
N ASN A 36 13.58 -2.72 -33.05
CA ASN A 36 14.07 -2.37 -34.39
C ASN A 36 13.99 -3.57 -35.35
N ASP A 37 13.18 -4.58 -35.03
CA ASP A 37 12.75 -5.63 -35.97
C ASP A 37 11.27 -5.40 -36.34
N GLN A 38 11.11 -4.71 -37.46
CA GLN A 38 10.15 -5.00 -38.53
C GLN A 38 8.79 -5.60 -38.11
N SER A 39 7.81 -4.78 -37.71
CA SER A 39 6.41 -4.93 -38.17
C SER A 39 5.45 -3.91 -37.53
N ASN A 40 4.57 -3.38 -38.40
CA ASN A 40 3.29 -2.72 -38.15
C ASN A 40 3.28 -1.33 -37.47
N PRO A 41 3.13 -0.23 -38.26
CA PRO A 41 3.06 1.13 -37.73
C PRO A 41 1.74 1.49 -37.02
N LEU A 42 0.71 0.62 -37.04
CA LEU A 42 -0.62 0.94 -36.50
C LEU A 42 -0.95 0.34 -35.12
N HIS A 43 -0.08 -0.47 -34.51
CA HIS A 43 -0.38 -1.16 -33.24
C HIS A 43 0.37 -0.59 -32.01
N GLY A 44 0.68 0.73 -32.01
CA GLY A 44 1.67 1.29 -31.07
C GLY A 44 1.57 2.78 -30.72
N LEU A 45 0.37 3.39 -30.79
CA LEU A 45 0.20 4.84 -30.54
C LEU A 45 0.45 5.25 -29.08
N PHE A 46 0.17 4.37 -28.11
CA PHE A 46 0.52 4.56 -26.70
C PHE A 46 1.15 3.29 -26.14
N GLY A 47 2.40 3.39 -25.67
CA GLY A 47 2.96 2.38 -24.78
C GLY A 47 2.33 2.59 -23.41
N PHE A 48 1.35 1.76 -23.05
CA PHE A 48 0.82 1.77 -21.70
C PHE A 48 1.80 1.03 -20.79
N VAL A 49 2.38 1.77 -19.84
CA VAL A 49 3.23 1.20 -18.79
C VAL A 49 2.37 0.20 -18.04
N VAL A 50 2.73 -1.09 -18.06
CA VAL A 50 2.14 -2.05 -17.13
C VAL A 50 2.75 -1.74 -15.76
N PRO A 51 2.02 -1.07 -14.84
CA PRO A 51 2.59 -0.57 -13.60
C PRO A 51 2.89 -1.69 -12.61
N LEU A 52 2.36 -2.89 -12.87
CA LEU A 52 2.33 -3.99 -11.94
C LEU A 52 2.41 -5.31 -12.71
N ASP A 53 3.54 -6.01 -12.61
CA ASP A 53 3.58 -7.42 -12.98
C ASP A 53 3.21 -8.24 -11.75
N LEU A 54 1.96 -8.70 -11.75
CA LEU A 54 1.39 -9.56 -10.72
C LEU A 54 1.97 -10.99 -10.79
N ILE A 55 2.58 -11.37 -11.92
CA ILE A 55 3.00 -12.74 -12.24
C ILE A 55 4.39 -13.05 -11.65
N GLY A 56 5.17 -12.03 -11.27
CA GLY A 56 6.31 -12.19 -10.35
C GLY A 56 7.71 -12.04 -10.96
N ALA A 57 7.83 -11.42 -12.15
CA ALA A 57 9.13 -11.18 -12.77
C ALA A 57 10.01 -10.18 -11.98
N PHE A 58 9.40 -9.31 -11.15
CA PHE A 58 10.13 -8.26 -10.44
C PHE A 58 10.76 -8.71 -9.10
N ASN A 59 11.99 -8.24 -8.86
CA ASN A 59 12.79 -8.55 -7.66
C ASN A 59 12.44 -7.70 -6.42
N ASN A 60 11.72 -6.58 -6.56
CA ASN A 60 11.47 -5.60 -5.48
C ASN A 60 10.05 -5.71 -4.91
N ARG A 61 9.67 -6.88 -4.43
CA ARG A 61 8.29 -7.24 -4.09
C ARG A 61 7.74 -6.50 -2.88
N TRP A 62 8.57 -6.33 -1.86
CA TRP A 62 8.23 -5.56 -0.66
C TRP A 62 7.94 -4.09 -0.98
N THR A 63 8.63 -3.50 -1.95
CA THR A 63 8.41 -2.11 -2.37
C THR A 63 7.00 -1.90 -2.92
N TYR A 64 6.45 -2.88 -3.66
CA TYR A 64 5.05 -2.85 -4.08
C TYR A 64 4.08 -2.97 -2.89
N GLY A 65 4.40 -3.82 -1.90
CA GLY A 65 3.63 -3.91 -0.66
C GLY A 65 3.53 -2.56 0.07
N PHE A 66 4.66 -1.86 0.23
CA PHE A 66 4.67 -0.52 0.82
C PHE A 66 3.97 0.53 -0.05
N ALA A 67 4.02 0.42 -1.38
CA ALA A 67 3.24 1.27 -2.26
C ALA A 67 1.73 1.06 -2.08
N PHE A 68 1.25 -0.17 -1.93
CA PHE A 68 -0.14 -0.41 -1.55
C PHE A 68 -0.47 0.14 -0.15
N GLY A 69 0.44 -0.01 0.82
CA GLY A 69 0.30 0.57 2.16
C GLY A 69 0.14 2.09 2.16
N SER A 70 0.85 2.81 1.28
CA SER A 70 0.70 4.27 1.15
C SER A 70 -0.65 4.74 0.59
N ILE A 71 -1.43 3.84 -0.01
CA ILE A 71 -2.73 4.14 -0.62
C ILE A 71 -3.87 3.71 0.29
N ALA A 72 -3.61 2.77 1.21
CA ALA A 72 -4.62 2.13 2.05
C ALA A 72 -5.50 3.13 2.82
N ASN A 73 -4.89 4.18 3.39
CA ASN A 73 -5.63 5.19 4.15
C ASN A 73 -6.59 5.99 3.25
N THR A 74 -6.17 6.35 2.03
CA THR A 74 -7.01 7.05 1.05
C THR A 74 -8.19 6.18 0.61
N ILE A 75 -7.97 4.88 0.41
CA ILE A 75 -9.04 3.93 0.04
C ILE A 75 -10.04 3.77 1.19
N ILE A 76 -9.60 3.68 2.44
CA ILE A 76 -10.52 3.51 3.57
C ILE A 76 -11.39 4.76 3.76
N VAL A 77 -10.82 5.95 3.58
CA VAL A 77 -11.60 7.20 3.60
C VAL A 77 -12.63 7.26 2.47
N LEU A 78 -12.37 6.64 1.31
CA LEU A 78 -13.32 6.56 0.20
C LEU A 78 -14.60 5.79 0.57
N PHE A 79 -14.48 4.79 1.44
CA PHE A 79 -15.62 3.98 1.91
C PHE A 79 -16.37 4.60 3.10
N ASP A 80 -15.90 5.73 3.63
CA ASP A 80 -16.60 6.46 4.69
C ASP A 80 -17.82 7.20 4.12
N GLU A 81 -18.94 7.19 4.83
CA GLU A 81 -20.22 7.75 4.33
C GLU A 81 -20.14 9.26 4.02
N GLY A 82 -19.15 9.96 4.59
CA GLY A 82 -18.87 11.37 4.32
C GLY A 82 -18.29 11.68 2.94
N PHE A 83 -17.97 10.67 2.11
CA PHE A 83 -17.48 10.88 0.74
C PHE A 83 -18.59 11.13 -0.28
N LEU A 84 -19.82 10.65 -0.03
CA LEU A 84 -20.92 10.78 -0.98
C LEU A 84 -21.48 12.21 -1.00
N PRO A 85 -21.54 12.88 -2.18
CA PRO A 85 -22.20 14.18 -2.27
C PRO A 85 -23.66 14.09 -1.82
N ALA A 86 -24.11 15.08 -1.04
CA ALA A 86 -25.51 15.21 -0.68
C ALA A 86 -26.36 15.34 -1.95
N GLY A 87 -27.18 14.33 -2.23
CA GLY A 87 -28.05 14.29 -3.43
C GLY A 87 -27.85 13.10 -4.36
N VAL A 88 -26.90 12.20 -4.10
CA VAL A 88 -26.74 10.97 -4.90
C VAL A 88 -27.80 9.93 -4.53
N PRO A 89 -28.62 9.45 -5.49
CA PRO A 89 -29.63 8.42 -5.22
C PRO A 89 -28.96 7.07 -4.86
N GLY A 90 -29.65 6.25 -4.06
CA GLY A 90 -29.09 5.00 -3.50
C GLY A 90 -28.49 4.04 -4.53
N TRP A 91 -29.11 3.93 -5.71
CA TRP A 91 -28.62 3.09 -6.81
C TRP A 91 -27.31 3.61 -7.44
N ALA A 92 -27.04 4.92 -7.37
CA ALA A 92 -25.87 5.54 -7.96
C ALA A 92 -24.65 5.55 -7.03
N LYS A 93 -24.83 5.29 -5.73
CA LYS A 93 -23.74 5.28 -4.73
C LYS A 93 -22.62 4.32 -5.12
N GLY A 94 -22.94 3.11 -5.58
CA GLY A 94 -21.96 2.12 -6.00
C GLY A 94 -21.08 2.60 -7.17
N PHE A 95 -21.69 3.27 -8.15
CA PHE A 95 -20.96 3.84 -9.30
C PHE A 95 -20.03 4.98 -8.89
N VAL A 96 -20.46 5.84 -7.95
CA VAL A 96 -19.63 6.94 -7.42
C VAL A 96 -18.43 6.39 -6.66
N ILE A 97 -18.61 5.38 -5.82
CA ILE A 97 -17.52 4.73 -5.09
C ILE A 97 -16.56 4.04 -6.07
N LEU A 98 -17.07 3.34 -7.07
CA LEU A 98 -16.24 2.70 -8.10
C LEU A 98 -15.42 3.74 -8.88
N ALA A 99 -16.05 4.84 -9.30
CA ALA A 99 -15.37 5.93 -9.98
C ALA A 99 -14.27 6.55 -9.11
N GLY A 100 -14.56 6.80 -7.82
CA GLY A 100 -13.57 7.29 -6.88
C GLY A 100 -12.41 6.31 -6.64
N ALA A 101 -12.69 5.01 -6.61
CA ALA A 101 -11.65 3.99 -6.47
C ALA A 101 -10.72 3.94 -7.69
N LEU A 102 -11.31 4.05 -8.89
CA LEU A 102 -10.56 4.17 -10.15
C LEU A 102 -9.73 5.45 -10.19
N GLU A 103 -10.29 6.58 -9.77
CA GLU A 103 -9.60 7.86 -9.68
C GLU A 103 -8.40 7.78 -8.74
N VAL A 104 -8.58 7.22 -7.54
CA VAL A 104 -7.48 6.99 -6.58
C VAL A 104 -6.42 6.08 -7.20
N GLY A 105 -6.83 4.98 -7.86
CA GLY A 105 -5.91 4.11 -8.58
C GLY A 105 -5.06 4.84 -9.63
N LEU A 106 -5.68 5.73 -10.41
CA LEU A 106 -5.00 6.57 -11.40
C LEU A 106 -4.08 7.62 -10.75
N CYS A 107 -4.46 8.19 -9.59
CA CYS A 107 -3.61 9.11 -8.85
C CYS A 107 -2.28 8.47 -8.44
N TYR A 108 -2.31 7.22 -7.97
CA TYR A 108 -1.10 6.55 -7.48
C TYR A 108 -0.38 5.71 -8.55
N PHE A 109 -0.98 5.56 -9.74
CA PHE A 109 -0.38 4.88 -10.89
C PHE A 109 1.07 5.31 -11.20
N PRO A 110 1.43 6.60 -11.19
CA PRO A 110 2.80 7.03 -11.50
C PRO A 110 3.85 6.48 -10.52
N ILE A 111 3.51 6.28 -9.25
CA ILE A 111 4.44 5.70 -8.26
C ILE A 111 4.82 4.28 -8.69
N PHE A 112 3.83 3.47 -9.05
CA PHE A 112 4.05 2.10 -9.51
C PHE A 112 4.81 2.04 -10.84
N ALA A 113 4.44 2.89 -11.79
CA ALA A 113 5.13 3.01 -13.08
C ALA A 113 6.61 3.42 -12.91
N CYS A 114 6.93 4.32 -11.99
CA CYS A 114 8.31 4.72 -11.70
C CYS A 114 9.13 3.59 -11.06
N LEU A 115 8.50 2.69 -10.31
CA LEU A 115 9.15 1.50 -9.73
C LEU A 115 9.46 0.42 -10.78
N THR A 116 8.60 0.26 -11.80
CA THR A 116 8.82 -0.69 -12.91
C THR A 116 9.76 -0.14 -13.98
N THR A 117 9.90 1.18 -14.07
CA THR A 117 10.66 1.84 -15.14
C THR A 117 12.12 1.39 -15.20
N ALA A 118 12.51 0.96 -16.40
CA ALA A 118 13.86 0.49 -16.71
C ALA A 118 14.85 1.63 -17.04
N ASN A 119 14.41 2.89 -17.04
CA ASN A 119 15.28 4.05 -17.22
C ASN A 119 16.06 4.33 -15.94
N LYS A 120 17.39 4.45 -16.07
CA LYS A 120 18.28 4.51 -14.90
C LYS A 120 18.09 5.77 -14.04
N ILE A 121 17.75 6.88 -14.68
CA ILE A 121 17.73 8.22 -14.08
C ILE A 121 16.30 8.77 -13.95
N VAL A 122 15.53 8.75 -15.04
CA VAL A 122 14.23 9.42 -15.12
C VAL A 122 13.18 8.81 -14.18
N GLY A 123 13.09 7.48 -14.10
CA GLY A 123 12.12 6.79 -13.24
C GLY A 123 12.31 7.14 -11.75
N PRO A 124 13.52 6.95 -11.18
CA PRO A 124 13.78 7.30 -9.78
C PRO A 124 13.56 8.79 -9.45
N ILE A 125 13.94 9.72 -10.33
CA ILE A 125 13.77 11.16 -10.09
C ILE A 125 12.29 11.55 -10.08
N ILE A 126 11.52 11.15 -11.11
CA ILE A 126 10.09 11.46 -11.19
C ILE A 126 9.34 10.79 -10.03
N GLY A 127 9.65 9.52 -9.73
CA GLY A 127 9.07 8.79 -8.61
C GLY A 127 9.34 9.45 -7.26
N PHE A 128 10.58 9.91 -7.03
CA PHE A 128 10.95 10.64 -5.82
C PHE A 128 10.17 11.94 -5.68
N LEU A 129 10.16 12.80 -6.70
CA LEU A 129 9.46 14.09 -6.67
C LEU A 129 7.95 13.90 -6.44
N TYR A 130 7.34 12.93 -7.11
CA TYR A 130 5.92 12.66 -6.97
C TYR A 130 5.56 12.12 -5.58
N THR A 131 6.36 11.19 -5.05
CA THR A 131 6.17 10.65 -3.70
C THR A 131 6.39 11.73 -2.64
N LEU A 132 7.37 12.61 -2.85
CA LEU A 132 7.64 13.74 -1.95
C LEU A 132 6.48 14.72 -1.93
N PHE A 133 5.91 15.04 -3.08
CA PHE A 133 4.71 15.89 -3.18
C PHE A 133 3.54 15.31 -2.36
N TRP A 134 3.23 14.02 -2.53
CA TRP A 134 2.16 13.37 -1.76
C TRP A 134 2.45 13.35 -0.25
N LEU A 135 3.70 13.12 0.14
CA LEU A 135 4.10 13.19 1.55
C LEU A 135 3.91 14.61 2.09
N SER A 136 4.35 15.63 1.36
CA SER A 136 4.20 17.04 1.75
C SER A 136 2.73 17.43 1.89
N VAL A 137 1.87 17.02 0.96
CA VAL A 137 0.41 17.24 1.05
C VAL A 137 -0.16 16.55 2.29
N THR A 138 0.23 15.31 2.55
CA THR A 138 -0.24 14.54 3.73
C THR A 138 0.18 15.22 5.05
N VAL A 139 1.44 15.66 5.14
CA VAL A 139 1.95 16.36 6.33
C VAL A 139 1.29 17.73 6.49
N ALA A 140 1.11 18.47 5.38
CA ALA A 140 0.43 19.76 5.40
C ALA A 140 -1.02 19.64 5.88
N ASP A 141 -1.75 18.60 5.47
CA ASP A 141 -3.13 18.37 5.91
C ASP A 141 -3.25 17.99 7.40
N ILE A 142 -2.17 17.45 7.98
CA ILE A 142 -2.07 17.20 9.42
C ILE A 142 -1.77 18.50 10.18
N VAL A 143 -0.82 19.32 9.69
CA VAL A 143 -0.36 20.54 10.38
C VAL A 143 -1.36 21.70 10.25
N ILE A 144 -1.97 21.88 9.07
CA ILE A 144 -2.84 23.04 8.75
C ILE A 144 -4.27 22.87 9.30
N CYS A 145 -4.63 21.69 9.82
CA CYS A 145 -5.90 21.46 10.51
C CYS A 145 -5.76 21.45 12.05
N PRO A 146 -5.43 22.56 12.74
CA PRO A 146 -5.42 22.61 14.20
C PRO A 146 -6.79 22.94 14.81
N HIS A 147 -7.86 23.04 14.02
CA HIS A 147 -9.14 23.58 14.50
C HIS A 147 -10.00 22.60 15.34
N GLU A 148 -9.52 21.39 15.56
CA GLU A 148 -10.14 20.43 16.48
C GLU A 148 -9.33 20.31 17.77
N THR A 149 -10.03 20.09 18.88
CA THR A 149 -9.47 19.98 20.23
C THR A 149 -8.22 19.09 20.26
N ALA A 150 -7.21 19.45 21.07
CA ALA A 150 -5.90 18.80 21.10
C ALA A 150 -5.96 17.25 21.18
N LYS A 151 -6.99 16.70 21.82
CA LYS A 151 -7.23 15.24 21.92
C LYS A 151 -7.54 14.56 20.59
N ARG A 152 -8.22 15.25 19.66
CA ARG A 152 -8.62 14.74 18.32
C ARG A 152 -7.48 14.82 17.30
N GLN A 153 -6.51 15.72 17.51
CA GLN A 153 -5.33 15.87 16.64
C GLN A 153 -4.42 14.63 16.69
N TYR A 154 -4.16 14.10 17.89
CA TYR A 154 -3.37 12.87 18.04
C TYR A 154 -4.02 11.67 17.36
N GLU A 155 -5.36 11.60 17.36
CA GLU A 155 -6.12 10.51 16.72
C GLU A 155 -5.96 10.54 15.19
N LYS A 156 -5.96 11.74 14.57
CA LYS A 156 -5.70 11.88 13.13
C LYS A 156 -4.26 11.48 12.78
N ILE A 157 -3.28 11.86 13.61
CA ILE A 157 -1.85 11.52 13.41
C ILE A 157 -1.64 10.00 13.50
N ILE A 158 -2.18 9.36 14.54
CA ILE A 158 -2.04 7.91 14.75
C ILE A 158 -2.60 7.15 13.54
N SER A 159 -3.77 7.55 13.04
CA SER A 159 -4.38 6.88 11.87
C SER A 159 -3.55 7.01 10.58
N HIS A 160 -2.87 8.14 10.36
CA HIS A 160 -2.12 8.40 9.12
C HIS A 160 -0.66 7.91 9.16
N TRP A 161 -0.14 7.61 10.36
CA TRP A 161 1.26 7.23 10.58
C TRP A 161 1.76 6.06 9.71
N PRO A 162 1.01 4.94 9.53
CA PRO A 162 1.47 3.84 8.68
C PRO A 162 1.70 4.27 7.22
N SER A 163 0.84 5.16 6.69
CA SER A 163 0.96 5.68 5.33
C SER A 163 2.19 6.57 5.18
N ILE A 164 2.47 7.40 6.20
CA ILE A 164 3.68 8.24 6.24
C ILE A 164 4.94 7.37 6.24
N LEU A 165 4.98 6.32 7.05
CA LEU A 165 6.09 5.36 7.06
C LEU A 165 6.29 4.71 5.68
N CYS A 166 5.21 4.35 4.99
CA CYS A 166 5.29 3.83 3.63
C CYS A 166 5.88 4.83 2.64
N PHE A 167 5.45 6.09 2.70
CA PHE A 167 6.01 7.15 1.84
C PHE A 167 7.50 7.37 2.10
N LEU A 168 7.93 7.40 3.37
CA LEU A 168 9.34 7.51 3.73
C LEU A 168 10.17 6.33 3.20
N PHE A 169 9.64 5.11 3.32
CA PHE A 169 10.30 3.92 2.76
C PHE A 169 10.42 3.99 1.23
N LEU A 170 9.38 4.47 0.53
CA LEU A 170 9.42 4.66 -0.92
C LEU A 170 10.44 5.72 -1.33
N LEU A 171 10.49 6.86 -0.64
CA LEU A 171 11.49 7.90 -0.89
C LEU A 171 12.92 7.36 -0.73
N TYR A 172 13.18 6.66 0.37
CA TYR A 172 14.46 5.98 0.58
C TYR A 172 14.78 5.02 -0.56
N ARG A 173 13.80 4.24 -1.02
CA ARG A 173 13.98 3.30 -2.14
C ARG A 173 14.28 3.97 -3.47
N PHE A 174 13.65 5.11 -3.77
CA PHE A 174 13.96 5.87 -4.98
C PHE A 174 15.39 6.41 -4.94
N VAL A 175 15.83 6.95 -3.80
CA VAL A 175 17.22 7.41 -3.61
C VAL A 175 18.21 6.25 -3.72
N TYR A 176 17.96 5.13 -3.04
CA TYR A 176 18.80 3.94 -3.12
C TYR A 176 18.93 3.42 -4.55
N THR A 177 17.82 3.34 -5.28
CA THR A 177 17.80 2.88 -6.68
C THR A 177 18.57 3.85 -7.58
N PHE A 178 18.46 5.15 -7.36
CA PHE A 178 19.23 6.16 -8.08
C PHE A 178 20.74 6.01 -7.85
N ILE A 179 21.17 5.87 -6.60
CA ILE A 179 22.59 5.68 -6.24
C ILE A 179 23.13 4.38 -6.84
N CYS A 180 22.45 3.26 -6.64
CA CYS A 180 22.89 1.95 -7.15
C CYS A 180 22.99 1.92 -8.67
N ARG A 181 22.09 2.58 -9.40
CA ARG A 181 22.12 2.60 -10.87
C ARG A 181 23.20 3.52 -11.45
N ASN A 182 23.71 4.46 -10.66
CA ASN A 182 24.77 5.41 -11.05
C ASN A 182 26.17 4.98 -10.61
N LYS A 183 26.32 3.87 -9.84
CA LYS A 183 27.64 3.36 -9.46
C LYS A 183 28.40 2.83 -10.70
N PRO A 184 29.57 3.40 -11.04
CA PRO A 184 30.39 2.92 -12.14
C PRO A 184 30.98 1.55 -11.77
N GLY A 185 30.65 0.52 -12.56
CA GLY A 185 31.08 -0.87 -12.31
C GLY A 185 29.93 -1.84 -12.00
N GLU A 186 28.75 -1.34 -11.66
CA GLU A 186 27.53 -2.16 -11.43
C GLU A 186 26.55 -2.09 -12.62
N GLY A 187 27.08 -1.79 -13.81
CA GLY A 187 26.35 -1.65 -15.07
C GLY A 187 25.61 -2.92 -15.54
N GLY A 188 25.76 -4.03 -14.81
CA GLY A 188 25.08 -5.31 -15.02
C GLY A 188 24.07 -5.68 -13.93
N TYR A 189 23.55 -4.75 -13.11
CA TYR A 189 22.48 -5.08 -12.17
C TYR A 189 21.14 -5.27 -12.92
N LYS A 190 20.98 -6.48 -13.45
CA LYS A 190 19.70 -7.13 -13.78
C LYS A 190 18.86 -6.44 -14.87
N ASP A 191 19.39 -6.29 -16.07
CA ASP A 191 18.54 -6.37 -17.28
C ASP A 191 18.23 -7.86 -17.59
N GLN A 192 17.86 -8.60 -16.55
CA GLN A 192 17.72 -10.05 -16.50
C GLN A 192 16.26 -10.46 -16.69
N ASN A 193 15.57 -9.75 -17.58
CA ASN A 193 14.24 -10.12 -18.05
C ASN A 193 14.30 -11.18 -19.17
N LEU A 194 15.48 -11.67 -19.57
CA LEU A 194 15.55 -12.52 -20.77
C LEU A 194 16.15 -13.92 -20.66
N ILE A 195 16.89 -14.33 -19.63
CA ILE A 195 17.39 -15.71 -19.59
C ILE A 195 17.35 -16.22 -18.15
N LEU A 196 16.23 -16.87 -17.82
CA LEU A 196 15.99 -17.72 -16.64
C LEU A 196 16.43 -17.10 -15.30
N GLN A 197 15.49 -16.53 -14.54
CA GLN A 197 15.80 -15.95 -13.24
C GLN A 197 16.62 -16.97 -12.41
N ALA A 198 17.76 -16.56 -11.84
CA ALA A 198 18.72 -17.48 -11.21
C ALA A 198 18.09 -18.46 -10.19
N HIS A 199 16.97 -18.08 -9.55
CA HIS A 199 16.23 -18.96 -8.67
C HIS A 199 15.42 -20.06 -9.38
N GLN A 200 14.92 -19.82 -10.59
CA GLN A 200 14.27 -20.84 -11.42
C GLN A 200 15.31 -21.86 -11.91
N ALA A 201 16.49 -21.39 -12.31
CA ALA A 201 17.62 -22.25 -12.67
C ALA A 201 18.08 -23.10 -11.47
N GLU A 202 18.20 -22.49 -10.28
CA GLU A 202 18.54 -23.20 -9.03
C GLU A 202 17.45 -24.19 -8.61
N HIS A 203 16.17 -23.84 -8.82
CA HIS A 203 15.04 -24.73 -8.56
C HIS A 203 15.10 -25.98 -9.44
N VAL A 204 15.30 -25.83 -10.75
CA VAL A 204 15.48 -26.96 -11.67
C VAL A 204 16.71 -27.78 -11.31
N ARG A 205 17.84 -27.12 -10.99
CA ARG A 205 19.06 -27.80 -10.53
C ARG A 205 18.83 -28.62 -9.27
N ARG A 206 17.99 -28.14 -8.35
CA ARG A 206 17.61 -28.85 -7.12
C ARG A 206 16.66 -30.01 -7.38
N LEU A 207 15.71 -29.87 -8.32
CA LEU A 207 14.83 -30.96 -8.76
C LEU A 207 15.61 -32.12 -9.38
N LEU A 208 16.68 -31.81 -10.12
CA LEU A 208 17.55 -32.81 -10.76
C LEU A 208 18.57 -33.44 -9.80
N ARG A 209 18.76 -32.89 -8.59
CA ARG A 209 19.72 -33.37 -7.59
C ARG A 209 19.02 -34.24 -6.55
N LYS A 210 19.66 -35.34 -6.12
CA LYS A 210 19.12 -36.22 -5.07
C LYS A 210 18.87 -35.40 -3.77
N PRO A 211 17.71 -35.54 -3.12
CA PRO A 211 17.42 -34.80 -1.90
C PRO A 211 18.41 -35.18 -0.80
N VAL A 212 19.08 -34.18 -0.23
CA VAL A 212 19.89 -34.33 0.98
C VAL A 212 18.95 -34.14 2.16
N GLU A 213 18.74 -35.17 2.96
CA GLU A 213 17.94 -35.05 4.18
C GLU A 213 18.67 -34.16 5.19
N LYS A 214 18.12 -32.97 5.41
CA LYS A 214 18.56 -32.08 6.48
C LYS A 214 17.64 -32.26 7.68
N HIS A 215 18.23 -32.33 8.87
CA HIS A 215 17.47 -32.35 10.11
C HIS A 215 16.75 -31.00 10.27
N LYS A 216 15.43 -31.00 10.18
CA LYS A 216 14.61 -29.78 10.31
C LYS A 216 14.29 -29.51 11.77
N SER A 217 14.25 -28.24 12.15
CA SER A 217 13.76 -27.82 13.48
C SER A 217 12.26 -28.08 13.62
N TRP A 218 11.74 -28.15 14.85
CA TRP A 218 10.29 -28.29 15.11
C TRP A 218 9.49 -27.17 14.42
N PHE A 219 9.99 -25.93 14.48
CA PHE A 219 9.36 -24.78 13.82
C PHE A 219 9.32 -24.94 12.30
N GLU A 220 10.43 -25.39 11.71
CA GLU A 220 10.52 -25.61 10.27
C GLU A 220 9.63 -26.77 9.80
N ARG A 221 9.40 -27.77 10.65
CA ARG A 221 8.54 -28.91 10.37
C ARG A 221 7.05 -28.58 10.51
N ASN A 222 6.68 -27.72 11.45
CA ASN A 222 5.30 -27.54 11.87
C ASN A 222 4.66 -26.19 11.48
N ILE A 223 5.46 -25.13 11.27
CA ILE A 223 4.96 -23.77 11.05
C ILE A 223 5.32 -23.25 9.65
N TYR A 224 6.60 -23.27 9.30
CA TYR A 224 7.04 -22.77 8.00
C TYR A 224 8.33 -23.44 7.56
N THR A 225 8.27 -24.28 6.52
CA THR A 225 9.49 -24.82 5.90
C THR A 225 10.16 -23.70 5.12
N TRP A 226 11.44 -23.39 5.30
CA TRP A 226 12.08 -22.34 4.51
C TRP A 226 12.56 -22.91 3.16
N ASP A 227 12.18 -22.32 2.02
CA ASP A 227 12.73 -22.68 0.71
C ASP A 227 13.36 -21.47 0.03
N PRO A 228 14.70 -21.45 -0.16
CA PRO A 228 15.39 -20.37 -0.83
C PRO A 228 15.01 -20.22 -2.32
N CYS A 229 14.45 -21.26 -2.94
CA CYS A 229 14.03 -21.24 -4.33
C CYS A 229 12.60 -20.72 -4.52
N PHE A 230 11.75 -20.83 -3.49
CA PHE A 230 10.37 -20.39 -3.54
C PHE A 230 10.25 -18.89 -3.23
N LYS A 231 9.35 -18.23 -3.96
CA LYS A 231 9.32 -16.78 -4.04
C LYS A 231 7.87 -16.35 -4.27
N PHE A 232 7.19 -15.85 -3.23
CA PHE A 232 5.78 -15.42 -3.33
C PHE A 232 5.52 -14.38 -4.43
N PRO A 233 4.43 -14.51 -5.21
CA PRO A 233 4.08 -13.54 -6.23
C PRO A 233 3.74 -12.18 -5.61
N ASN A 234 3.90 -11.12 -6.39
CA ASN A 234 3.67 -9.75 -5.93
C ASN A 234 2.22 -9.54 -5.44
N ARG A 235 1.26 -10.22 -6.07
CA ARG A 235 -0.15 -10.18 -5.66
C ARG A 235 -0.34 -10.58 -4.21
N ILE A 236 0.26 -11.71 -3.79
CA ILE A 236 0.10 -12.27 -2.45
C ILE A 236 0.76 -11.37 -1.41
N ILE A 237 1.99 -10.91 -1.68
CA ILE A 237 2.69 -9.98 -0.77
C ILE A 237 1.90 -8.67 -0.64
N GLY A 238 1.40 -8.13 -1.77
CA GLY A 238 0.59 -6.92 -1.77
C GLY A 238 -0.68 -7.07 -0.94
N THR A 239 -1.43 -8.16 -1.12
CA THR A 239 -2.65 -8.43 -0.34
C THR A 239 -2.37 -8.66 1.14
N THR A 240 -1.27 -9.34 1.48
CA THR A 240 -0.90 -9.55 2.89
C THR A 240 -0.54 -8.23 3.57
N VAL A 241 0.28 -7.40 2.93
CA VAL A 241 0.62 -6.08 3.48
C VAL A 241 -0.65 -5.25 3.62
N LEU A 242 -1.49 -5.18 2.58
CA LEU A 242 -2.75 -4.44 2.65
C LEU A 242 -3.66 -4.94 3.79
N ALA A 243 -3.79 -6.26 3.99
CA ALA A 243 -4.57 -6.83 5.07
C ALA A 243 -4.07 -6.42 6.46
N LEU A 244 -2.75 -6.39 6.68
CA LEU A 244 -2.16 -5.92 7.94
C LEU A 244 -2.42 -4.42 8.17
N PHE A 245 -2.35 -3.61 7.12
CA PHE A 245 -2.68 -2.18 7.18
C PHE A 245 -4.16 -1.96 7.48
N CYS A 246 -5.06 -2.70 6.83
CA CYS A 246 -6.49 -2.66 7.12
C CYS A 246 -6.79 -3.05 8.57
N LEU A 247 -6.16 -4.11 9.08
CA LEU A 247 -6.30 -4.54 10.47
C LEU A 247 -5.92 -3.41 11.44
N TYR A 248 -4.79 -2.73 11.20
CA TYR A 248 -4.36 -1.60 12.02
C TYR A 248 -5.37 -0.44 12.00
N ILE A 249 -5.87 -0.08 10.82
CA ILE A 249 -6.79 1.05 10.68
C ILE A 249 -8.13 0.74 11.34
N LEU A 250 -8.66 -0.48 11.19
CA LEU A 250 -9.87 -0.94 11.86
C LEU A 250 -9.74 -0.87 13.38
N ILE A 251 -8.64 -1.40 13.94
CA ILE A 251 -8.39 -1.34 15.40
C ILE A 251 -8.36 0.12 15.88
N THR A 252 -7.74 1.00 15.11
CA THR A 252 -7.65 2.43 15.45
C THR A 252 -9.02 3.12 15.39
N GLN A 253 -9.84 2.81 14.39
CA GLN A 253 -11.21 3.35 14.26
C GLN A 253 -12.12 2.87 15.39
N GLU A 254 -12.11 1.57 15.68
CA GLU A 254 -12.87 0.97 16.79
C GLU A 254 -12.50 1.59 18.13
N PHE A 255 -11.20 1.81 18.37
CA PHE A 255 -10.73 2.45 19.60
C PHE A 255 -11.26 3.88 19.77
N ASN A 256 -11.27 4.64 18.68
CA ASN A 256 -11.79 6.02 18.69
C ASN A 256 -13.31 6.03 18.86
N GLY A 257 -14.03 5.09 18.22
CA GLY A 257 -15.47 4.89 18.41
C GLY A 257 -15.82 4.59 19.86
N LEU A 258 -15.10 3.64 20.49
CA LEU A 258 -15.30 3.29 21.89
C LEU A 258 -15.08 4.48 22.82
N LYS A 259 -13.99 5.24 22.62
CA LYS A 259 -13.72 6.46 23.40
C LYS A 259 -14.85 7.48 23.27
N MET A 260 -15.40 7.67 22.08
CA MET A 260 -16.49 8.61 21.84
C MET A 260 -17.75 8.18 22.58
N ILE A 261 -18.09 6.89 22.52
CA ILE A 261 -19.24 6.31 23.24
C ILE A 261 -19.07 6.47 24.75
N ILE A 262 -17.90 6.17 25.30
CA ILE A 262 -17.63 6.34 26.74
C ILE A 262 -17.72 7.82 27.15
N GLN A 263 -17.26 8.75 26.31
CA GLN A 263 -17.39 10.19 26.57
C GLN A 263 -18.83 10.65 26.57
N MET A 264 -19.64 10.18 25.60
CA MET A 264 -21.08 10.46 25.58
C MET A 264 -21.76 9.88 26.81
N LEU A 265 -21.45 8.64 27.19
CA LEU A 265 -22.04 8.00 28.37
C LEU A 265 -21.71 8.77 29.66
N LYS A 266 -20.47 9.27 29.80
CA LYS A 266 -20.06 10.13 30.91
C LYS A 266 -20.78 11.50 30.93
N SER A 267 -21.26 11.98 29.78
CA SER A 267 -21.98 13.24 29.66
C SER A 267 -23.46 13.18 30.07
N ILE A 268 -24.06 11.99 30.15
CA ILE A 268 -25.48 11.76 30.58
C ILE A 268 -25.57 11.84 32.12
N HIS A 269 -24.98 12.90 32.67
CA HIS A 269 -24.64 13.07 34.07
C HIS A 269 -25.88 13.11 34.97
N THR A 270 -26.23 11.98 35.55
CA THR A 270 -27.26 11.88 36.60
C THR A 270 -26.56 11.35 37.86
N GLU A 271 -26.54 12.13 38.93
CA GLU A 271 -25.78 11.81 40.17
C GLU A 271 -26.10 10.43 40.75
N THR A 272 -27.31 9.92 40.50
CA THR A 272 -27.75 8.58 40.92
C THR A 272 -27.06 7.41 40.22
N PHE A 273 -26.59 7.59 38.97
CA PHE A 273 -26.00 6.51 38.16
C PHE A 273 -24.49 6.65 37.94
N ARG A 274 -23.86 7.66 38.55
CA ARG A 274 -22.44 8.01 38.34
C ARG A 274 -21.51 6.81 38.55
N GLN A 275 -21.65 6.11 39.68
CA GLN A 275 -20.79 5.00 40.05
C GLN A 275 -21.02 3.78 39.14
N PHE A 276 -22.29 3.48 38.85
CA PHE A 276 -22.67 2.42 37.91
C PHE A 276 -22.10 2.65 36.50
N ILE A 277 -22.21 3.87 35.96
CA ILE A 277 -21.67 4.22 34.64
C ILE A 277 -20.14 4.09 34.61
N GLN A 278 -19.46 4.45 35.69
CA GLN A 278 -18.01 4.37 35.77
C GLN A 278 -17.51 2.92 35.81
N ASP A 279 -18.15 2.07 36.62
CA ASP A 279 -17.82 0.65 36.72
C ASP A 279 -18.12 -0.08 35.40
N PHE A 280 -19.26 0.24 34.78
CA PHE A 280 -19.64 -0.29 33.47
C PHE A 280 -18.65 0.12 32.37
N ALA A 281 -18.24 1.40 32.34
CA ALA A 281 -17.25 1.89 31.38
C ALA A 281 -15.88 1.20 31.55
N ASN A 282 -15.44 0.97 32.79
CA ASN A 282 -14.20 0.26 33.07
C ASN A 282 -14.28 -1.21 32.63
N ALA A 283 -15.40 -1.88 32.90
CA ALA A 283 -15.63 -3.26 32.47
C ALA A 283 -15.62 -3.37 30.92
N ILE A 284 -16.35 -2.50 30.22
CA ILE A 284 -16.35 -2.45 28.75
C ILE A 284 -14.94 -2.24 28.21
N HIS A 285 -14.19 -1.31 28.79
CA HIS A 285 -12.84 -1.00 28.34
C HIS A 285 -11.90 -2.21 28.48
N GLY A 286 -11.97 -2.92 29.61
CA GLY A 286 -11.21 -4.16 29.84
C GLY A 286 -11.58 -5.27 28.85
N VAL A 287 -12.88 -5.53 28.67
CA VAL A 287 -13.37 -6.55 27.73
C VAL A 287 -12.97 -6.23 26.30
N TRP A 288 -13.12 -4.97 25.88
CA TRP A 288 -12.77 -4.54 24.53
C TRP A 288 -11.27 -4.69 24.25
N TYR A 289 -10.40 -4.34 25.21
CA TYR A 289 -8.96 -4.54 25.05
C TYR A 289 -8.60 -6.00 24.88
N PHE A 290 -9.13 -6.86 25.75
CA PHE A 290 -8.86 -8.29 25.70
C PHE A 290 -9.35 -8.90 24.37
N ALA A 291 -10.58 -8.58 23.97
CA ALA A 291 -11.16 -9.05 22.72
C ALA A 291 -10.37 -8.58 21.49
N THR A 292 -9.94 -7.32 21.47
CA THR A 292 -9.18 -6.74 20.36
C THR A 292 -7.79 -7.37 20.24
N ILE A 293 -7.09 -7.57 21.36
CA ILE A 293 -5.79 -8.24 21.37
C ILE A 293 -5.94 -9.68 20.86
N LEU A 294 -6.92 -10.42 21.36
CA LEU A 294 -7.14 -11.81 20.93
C LEU A 294 -7.51 -11.89 19.45
N SER A 295 -8.44 -11.04 18.99
CA SER A 295 -8.87 -10.97 17.59
C SER A 295 -7.75 -10.54 16.64
N SER A 296 -6.92 -9.58 17.03
CA SER A 296 -5.77 -9.18 16.22
C SER A 296 -4.72 -10.29 16.12
N LEU A 297 -4.44 -10.99 17.24
CA LEU A 297 -3.50 -12.11 17.26
C LEU A 297 -3.99 -13.29 16.42
N THR A 298 -5.28 -13.64 16.47
CA THR A 298 -5.86 -14.68 15.63
C THR A 298 -5.84 -14.29 14.15
N THR A 299 -6.17 -13.04 13.83
CA THR A 299 -6.15 -12.54 12.44
C THR A 299 -4.74 -12.56 11.86
N VAL A 300 -3.75 -12.07 12.61
CA VAL A 300 -2.33 -12.11 12.19
C VAL A 300 -1.86 -13.55 12.01
N SER A 301 -2.20 -14.44 12.95
CA SER A 301 -1.88 -15.87 12.84
C SER A 301 -2.51 -16.51 11.60
N TYR A 302 -3.76 -16.15 11.28
CA TYR A 302 -4.45 -16.64 10.09
C TYR A 302 -3.81 -16.13 8.79
N ILE A 303 -3.38 -14.86 8.74
CA ILE A 303 -2.64 -14.31 7.60
C ILE A 303 -1.34 -15.10 7.37
N PHE A 304 -0.58 -15.39 8.42
CA PHE A 304 0.63 -16.21 8.31
C PHE A 304 0.33 -17.66 7.92
N HIS A 305 -0.77 -18.23 8.43
CA HIS A 305 -1.22 -19.56 8.04
C HIS A 305 -1.60 -19.63 6.56
N ILE A 306 -2.34 -18.63 6.05
CA ILE A 306 -2.65 -18.52 4.62
C ILE A 306 -1.35 -18.45 3.79
N LEU A 307 -0.36 -17.67 4.22
CA LEU A 307 0.93 -17.61 3.54
C LEU A 307 1.65 -18.96 3.54
N ALA A 308 1.56 -19.72 4.64
CA ALA A 308 2.13 -21.05 4.72
C ALA A 308 1.40 -22.05 3.81
N CYS A 309 0.07 -22.00 3.74
CA CYS A 309 -0.75 -22.86 2.87
C CYS A 309 -0.71 -22.48 1.38
N TYR A 310 -0.47 -21.21 1.07
CA TYR A 310 -0.35 -20.75 -0.32
C TYR A 310 0.88 -21.36 -1.02
N ARG A 311 1.89 -21.71 -0.23
CA ARG A 311 3.10 -22.35 -0.71
C ARG A 311 2.92 -23.86 -0.82
#